data_AF-A0A846DD89-F1
#
_entry.id   AF-A0A846DD89-F1
#
_cell.length_a   1.000
_cell.length_b   1.000
_cell.length_c   1.000
_cell.angle_alpha   90.00
_cell.angle_beta   90.00
_cell.angle_gamma   90.00
#
_symmetry.space_group_name_H-M   'P 1'
#
loop_
_entity.id
_entity.type
_entity.pdbx_description
1 polymer ?
#
loop_
_entity_poly.entity_id
_entity_poly.type
_entity_poly.pdbx_seq_one_letter_code
_entity_poly.pdbx_strand_id
1 'polypeptide(L)' 'MYLTPKQVQEKFGYHRKTLSRWADEGKIKYTKSPGGHRR' A
#
# COMPACT_ATOMS: atom_id res chain seq x y z
N MET A 1 7.69 11.32 0.83
CA MET A 1 7.88 10.22 1.79
C MET A 1 6.83 9.15 1.50
N TYR A 2 7.22 7.93 1.15
CA TYR A 2 6.27 6.85 0.80
C TYR A 2 5.93 6.00 2.01
N LEU A 3 4.65 5.63 2.14
CA LEU A 3 4.14 4.90 3.31
C LEU A 3 4.16 3.41 3.05
N THR A 4 4.69 2.62 3.99
CA THR A 4 4.52 1.17 3.89
C THR A 4 3.06 0.78 4.10
N PRO A 5 2.59 -0.35 3.56
CA PRO A 5 1.24 -0.85 3.83
C PRO A 5 0.92 -0.98 5.33
N LYS A 6 1.94 -1.24 6.18
CA LYS A 6 1.79 -1.25 7.64
C LYS A 6 1.49 0.15 8.19
N GLN A 7 2.24 1.16 7.76
CA GLN A 7 1.98 2.54 8.18
C GLN A 7 0.63 3.06 7.68
N VAL A 8 0.21 2.67 6.47
CA VAL A 8 -1.14 3.01 5.97
C VAL A 8 -2.21 2.33 6.82
N GLN A 9 -1.99 1.07 7.22
CA GLN A 9 -2.88 0.38 8.16
C GLN A 9 -2.96 1.08 9.51
N GLU A 10 -1.83 1.48 10.09
CA GLU A 10 -1.79 2.16 11.39
C GLU A 10 -2.41 3.56 11.33
N LYS A 11 -2.24 4.28 10.22
CA LYS A 11 -2.70 5.67 10.06
C LYS A 11 -4.16 5.79 9.64
N PHE A 12 -4.65 4.86 8.82
CA PHE A 12 -5.98 4.94 8.20
C PHE A 12 -6.89 3.75 8.56
N GLY A 13 -6.40 2.74 9.28
CA GLY A 13 -7.18 1.60 9.73
C GLY A 13 -7.47 0.54 8.65
N TYR A 14 -7.02 0.74 7.41
CA TYR A 14 -7.27 -0.23 6.33
C TYR A 14 -6.34 -1.45 6.42
N HIS A 15 -6.91 -2.64 6.29
CA HIS A 15 -6.13 -3.87 6.29
C HIS A 15 -5.19 -3.94 5.08
N ARG A 16 -3.97 -4.45 5.27
CA ARG A 16 -2.94 -4.57 4.22
C ARG A 16 -3.42 -5.32 2.97
N LYS A 17 -4.28 -6.34 3.15
CA LYS A 17 -4.88 -7.10 2.04
C LYS A 17 -5.82 -6.25 1.18
N THR A 18 -6.58 -5.35 1.81
CA THR A 18 -7.45 -4.39 1.14
C THR A 18 -6.62 -3.40 0.32
N LEU A 19 -5.53 -2.88 0.88
CA LEU A 19 -4.60 -2.00 0.17
C LEU A 19 -3.96 -2.69 -1.04
N SER A 20 -3.52 -3.95 -0.90
CA SER A 20 -3.01 -4.72 -2.04
C SER A 20 -4.06 -4.86 -3.13
N ARG A 21 -5.28 -5.26 -2.75
CA ARG A 21 -6.38 -5.46 -3.69
C ARG A 21 -6.73 -4.17 -4.43
N TRP A 22 -6.79 -3.03 -3.74
CA TRP A 22 -7.05 -1.74 -4.36
C TRP A 22 -5.92 -1.27 -5.26
N ALA A 23 -4.67 -1.60 -4.93
CA ALA A 23 -3.53 -1.34 -5.80
C ALA A 23 -3.61 -2.17 -7.10
N ASP A 24 -4.02 -3.44 -6.99
CA ASP A 24 -4.20 -4.34 -8.13
C ASP A 24 -5.42 -3.96 -8.99
N GLU A 25 -6.49 -3.46 -8.36
CA GLU A 25 -7.68 -2.91 -9.03
C GLU A 25 -7.47 -1.49 -9.58
N GLY A 26 -6.30 -0.87 -9.37
CA GLY A 26 -6.00 0.49 -9.83
C GLY A 26 -6.72 1.62 -9.08
N LYS A 27 -7.37 1.32 -7.95
CA LYS A 27 -8.10 2.28 -7.11
C LYS A 27 -7.18 3.20 -6.31
N ILE A 28 -5.95 2.76 -6.01
CA ILE A 28 -4.95 3.56 -5.32
C ILE A 28 -3.63 3.55 -6.09
N LYS A 29 -2.95 4.70 -6.10
CA LYS A 29 -1.58 4.79 -6.62
C LYS A 29 -0.62 4.21 -5.60
N TYR A 30 0.35 3.44 -6.08
CA TYR A 30 1.43 2.91 -5.28
C TYR A 30 2.72 2.96 -6.08
N THR A 31 3.84 2.94 -5.38
CA THR A 31 5.17 2.80 -5.95
C THR A 31 5.79 1.50 -5.48
N LYS A 32 6.80 0.99 -6.19
CA LYS A 32 7.56 -0.18 -5.76
C LYS A 32 8.94 0.28 -5.31
N SER A 33 9.41 -0.25 -4.19
CA SER A 33 10.81 -0.12 -3.82
C SER A 33 11.68 -0.88 -4.83
N PRO A 34 13.01 -0.63 -4.87
CA PRO A 34 13.92 -1.41 -5.70
C PRO A 34 13.85 -2.92 -5.45
N GLY A 35 13.50 -3.34 -4.22
CA GLY A 35 13.28 -4.74 -3.85
C GLY A 35 11.86 -5.27 -4.15
N GLY A 36 11.03 -4.53 -4.88
CA GLY A 36 9.70 -4.97 -5.31
C GLY A 36 8.57 -4.81 -4.27
N HIS A 37 8.86 -4.28 -3.08
CA HIS A 37 7.83 -4.05 -2.06
C HIS A 37 6.99 -2.80 -2.37
N ARG A 38 5.66 -2.92 -2.24
CA ARG A 38 4.73 -1.80 -2.44
C ARG A 38 4.92 -0.73 -1.35
N ARG A 39 4.84 0.54 -1.77
CA ARG A 39 5.12 1.78 -1.03
C ARG A 39 4.15 2.88 -1.45
#